data_AF-A0A350I035-F1
#
_entry.id   AF-A0A350I035-F1
#
_cell.length_a   1.000
_cell.length_b   1.000
_cell.length_c   1.000
_cell.angle_alpha   90.00
_cell.angle_beta   90.00
_cell.angle_gamma   90.00
#
_symmetry.space_group_name_H-M   'P 1'
#
loop_
_entity.id
_entity.type
_entity.pdbx_description
1 polymer ?
#
loop_
_entity_poly.entity_id
_entity_poly.type
_entity_poly.pdbx_seq_one_letter_code
_entity_poly.pdbx_strand_id
1 'polypeptide(L)'
;HFPEVVWRNQQLWQFPENSEGKQGLFIHYKFTDAAINYIKTPREAPFFLYLAYTLPHKQVIAPTAKPYKEEEWPEPQKMLAAMIYRLDRDVGKILNALDDQGLSEDTIVFFCSDNGPHDQEGVDPVFFQSSGPFRGIKRDLYEG
;
A
#
# COMPACT_ATOMS: atom_id res chain seq x y z
N HIS A 1 -6.59 -3.77 7.26
CA HIS A 1 -5.16 -4.10 7.10
C HIS A 1 -4.71 -5.44 7.70
N PHE A 2 -5.58 -6.11 8.47
CA PHE A 2 -5.37 -7.46 9.01
C PHE A 2 -6.55 -8.35 8.59
N PRO A 3 -6.74 -8.62 7.29
CA PRO A 3 -7.82 -9.47 6.82
C PRO A 3 -7.56 -10.93 7.19
N GLU A 4 -8.63 -11.68 7.44
CA GLU A 4 -8.58 -13.13 7.62
C GLU A 4 -8.35 -13.85 6.29
N VAL A 5 -8.75 -13.23 5.17
CA VAL A 5 -8.64 -13.82 3.83
C VAL A 5 -8.24 -12.79 2.78
N VAL A 6 -7.48 -13.23 1.77
CA VAL A 6 -7.16 -12.44 0.58
C VAL A 6 -7.24 -13.32 -0.66
N TRP A 7 -7.67 -12.74 -1.78
CA TRP A 7 -7.56 -13.38 -3.09
C TRP A 7 -6.17 -13.22 -3.70
N ARG A 8 -5.54 -14.34 -4.06
CA ARG A 8 -4.37 -14.37 -4.93
C ARG A 8 -4.75 -15.12 -6.21
N ASN A 9 -4.91 -14.38 -7.31
CA ASN A 9 -5.51 -14.90 -8.53
C ASN A 9 -6.87 -15.58 -8.22
N GLN A 10 -7.03 -16.85 -8.56
CA GLN A 10 -8.27 -17.62 -8.32
C GLN A 10 -8.25 -18.40 -6.99
N GLN A 11 -7.25 -18.16 -6.13
CA GLN A 11 -7.09 -18.86 -4.87
C GLN A 11 -7.33 -17.94 -3.69
N LEU A 12 -8.08 -18.43 -2.70
CA LEU A 12 -8.27 -17.75 -1.44
C LEU A 12 -7.12 -18.15 -0.50
N TRP A 13 -6.37 -17.16 -0.04
CA TRP A 13 -5.35 -17.29 0.99
C TRP A 13 -5.95 -16.92 2.33
N GLN A 14 -5.73 -17.77 3.33
CA GLN A 14 -6.25 -17.59 4.68
C GLN A 14 -5.12 -17.21 5.64
N PHE A 15 -5.44 -16.35 6.59
CA PHE A 15 -4.52 -15.84 7.62
C PHE A 15 -5.16 -16.01 9.00
N PRO A 16 -5.14 -17.23 9.57
CA PRO A 16 -5.76 -17.51 10.87
C PRO A 16 -5.22 -16.65 12.02
N GLU A 17 -3.97 -16.16 11.91
CA GLU A 17 -3.39 -15.18 12.84
C GLU A 17 -4.11 -13.83 12.90
N ASN A 18 -4.96 -13.53 11.92
CA ASN A 18 -5.82 -12.35 11.89
C ASN A 18 -7.28 -12.63 12.30
N SER A 19 -7.63 -13.89 12.58
CA SER A 19 -8.99 -14.24 12.96
C SER A 19 -9.34 -13.79 14.38
N GLU A 20 -10.65 -13.69 14.65
CA GLU A 20 -11.18 -13.32 15.97
C GLU A 20 -10.75 -11.91 16.43
N GLY A 21 -10.55 -10.98 15.47
CA GLY A 21 -10.14 -9.60 15.75
C GLY A 21 -8.65 -9.45 16.08
N LYS A 22 -7.85 -10.51 15.95
CA LYS A 22 -6.39 -10.44 16.13
C LYS A 22 -5.75 -9.65 15.00
N GLN A 23 -4.62 -9.01 15.32
CA GLN A 23 -3.80 -8.26 14.35
C GLN A 23 -2.43 -8.94 14.21
N GLY A 24 -2.44 -10.25 13.94
CA GLY A 24 -1.21 -11.06 13.91
C GLY A 24 -0.29 -10.77 12.73
N LEU A 25 -0.85 -10.52 11.54
CA LEU A 25 -0.09 -10.25 10.32
C LEU A 25 -0.64 -9.06 9.56
N PHE A 26 0.22 -8.05 9.41
CA PHE A 26 -0.04 -6.91 8.55
C PHE A 26 0.12 -7.33 7.07
N ILE A 27 -1.01 -7.43 6.37
CA ILE A 27 -1.08 -8.11 5.07
C ILE A 27 -0.22 -7.47 3.97
N HIS A 28 0.06 -6.18 4.09
CA HIS A 28 0.92 -5.43 3.16
C HIS A 28 2.26 -6.15 2.93
N TYR A 29 2.83 -6.78 3.96
CA TYR A 29 4.08 -7.54 3.84
C TYR A 29 3.96 -8.71 2.87
N LYS A 30 2.84 -9.45 2.88
CA LYS A 30 2.63 -10.57 1.96
C LYS A 30 2.47 -10.12 0.52
N PHE A 31 1.96 -8.92 0.28
CA PHE A 31 1.80 -8.39 -1.07
C PHE A 31 3.16 -8.07 -1.66
N THR A 32 4.00 -7.36 -0.92
CA THR A 32 5.38 -7.05 -1.31
C THR A 32 6.20 -8.33 -1.52
N ASP A 33 6.14 -9.27 -0.57
CA ASP A 33 6.88 -10.53 -0.68
C ASP A 33 6.42 -11.36 -1.90
N ALA A 34 5.10 -11.43 -2.14
CA ALA A 34 4.56 -12.16 -3.29
C ALA A 34 4.94 -11.52 -4.62
N ALA A 35 4.97 -10.18 -4.70
CA ALA A 35 5.40 -9.44 -5.88
C ALA A 35 6.89 -9.67 -6.19
N ILE A 36 7.76 -9.55 -5.18
CA ILE A 36 9.20 -9.78 -5.32
C ILE A 36 9.48 -11.24 -5.71
N ASN A 37 8.83 -12.19 -5.03
CA ASN A 37 8.97 -13.61 -5.38
C ASN A 37 8.47 -13.90 -6.79
N TYR A 38 7.38 -13.25 -7.20
CA TYR A 38 6.93 -13.33 -8.58
C TYR A 38 8.02 -12.81 -9.51
N ILE A 39 8.55 -11.60 -9.35
CA ILE A 39 9.61 -11.04 -10.22
C ILE A 39 10.84 -11.95 -10.30
N LYS A 40 11.30 -12.50 -9.17
CA LYS A 40 12.49 -13.37 -9.09
C LYS A 40 12.29 -14.78 -9.66
N THR A 41 11.05 -15.21 -9.92
CA THR A 41 10.79 -16.56 -10.44
C THR A 41 11.09 -16.61 -11.94
N PRO A 42 12.10 -17.39 -12.39
CA PRO A 42 12.50 -17.45 -13.80
C PRO A 42 11.34 -17.86 -14.71
N ARG A 43 11.32 -17.28 -15.92
CA ARG A 43 10.32 -17.54 -16.96
C ARG A 43 10.85 -17.15 -18.33
N GLU A 44 10.29 -17.76 -19.37
CA GLU A 44 10.57 -17.38 -20.76
C GLU A 44 9.53 -16.38 -21.31
N ALA A 45 8.30 -16.44 -20.82
CA ALA A 45 7.20 -15.59 -21.29
C ALA A 45 7.19 -14.23 -20.56
N PRO A 46 6.74 -13.15 -21.24
CA PRO A 46 6.51 -11.87 -20.57
C PRO A 46 5.46 -12.03 -19.46
N PHE A 47 5.52 -11.14 -18.46
CA PHE A 47 4.64 -11.22 -17.31
C PHE A 47 3.73 -10.00 -17.18
N PHE A 48 2.64 -10.20 -16.44
CA PHE A 48 1.78 -9.13 -15.97
C PHE A 48 1.58 -9.31 -14.46
N LEU A 49 1.86 -8.25 -13.70
CA LEU A 49 1.67 -8.21 -12.25
C LEU A 49 0.74 -7.05 -11.90
N TYR A 50 -0.47 -7.38 -11.47
CA TYR A 50 -1.38 -6.42 -10.84
C TYR A 50 -1.25 -6.50 -9.33
N LEU A 51 -0.67 -5.46 -8.73
CA LEU A 51 -0.41 -5.37 -7.29
C LEU A 51 -1.31 -4.32 -6.63
N ALA A 52 -2.49 -4.74 -6.21
CA ALA A 52 -3.45 -3.86 -5.53
C ALA A 52 -3.16 -3.78 -4.03
N TYR A 53 -2.30 -2.85 -3.61
CA TYR A 53 -2.06 -2.60 -2.20
C TYR A 53 -3.32 -2.13 -1.45
N THR A 54 -3.44 -2.53 -0.18
CA THR A 54 -4.51 -2.01 0.70
C THR A 54 -4.15 -0.69 1.36
N LEU A 55 -2.88 -0.28 1.34
CA LEU A 55 -2.46 1.03 1.87
C LEU A 55 -2.69 2.13 0.82
N PRO A 56 -3.07 3.35 1.23
CA PRO A 56 -3.34 3.80 2.60
C PRO A 56 -4.84 3.79 2.97
N HIS A 57 -5.62 2.80 2.53
CA HIS A 57 -7.07 2.76 2.75
C HIS A 57 -7.47 2.83 4.25
N LYS A 58 -8.75 3.13 4.52
CA LYS A 58 -9.36 3.29 5.86
C LYS A 58 -8.90 2.25 6.90
N GLN A 59 -9.07 2.61 8.18
CA GLN A 59 -8.30 2.09 9.33
C GLN A 59 -6.89 2.62 9.24
N VAL A 60 -6.66 3.79 9.82
CA VAL A 60 -5.38 4.48 9.78
C VAL A 60 -4.47 3.80 10.79
N ILE A 61 -3.89 2.67 10.38
CA ILE A 61 -3.09 1.79 11.21
C ILE A 61 -1.92 1.22 10.40
N ALA A 62 -0.74 1.34 10.99
CA ALA A 62 0.47 0.65 10.60
C ALA A 62 1.11 0.03 11.85
N PRO A 63 1.99 -0.97 11.69
CA PRO A 63 2.71 -1.56 12.82
C PRO A 63 3.53 -0.55 13.64
N THR A 64 3.87 0.60 13.05
CA THR A 64 4.53 1.72 13.73
C THR A 64 4.28 3.02 12.97
N ALA A 65 4.22 4.14 13.69
CA ALA A 65 4.20 5.48 13.12
C ALA A 65 5.59 6.00 12.68
N LYS A 66 6.66 5.21 12.82
CA LYS A 66 8.00 5.61 12.34
C LYS A 66 8.00 5.80 10.81
N PRO A 67 8.72 6.81 10.29
CA PRO A 67 9.64 7.70 11.02
C PRO A 67 8.98 8.85 11.79
N TYR A 68 7.70 9.12 11.58
CA TYR A 68 6.99 10.33 12.03
C TYR A 68 6.52 10.33 13.50
N LYS A 69 7.00 9.38 14.31
CA LYS A 69 6.54 9.23 15.71
C LYS A 69 6.78 10.51 16.53
N GLU A 70 7.93 11.13 16.30
CA GLU A 70 8.41 12.31 17.05
C GLU A 70 7.96 13.64 16.43
N GLU A 71 7.17 13.61 15.34
CA GLU A 71 6.64 14.84 14.75
C GLU A 71 5.58 15.48 15.67
N GLU A 72 5.46 16.80 15.64
CA GLU A 72 4.41 17.53 16.37
C GLU A 72 3.11 17.58 15.53
N TRP A 73 2.67 16.42 15.04
CA TRP A 73 1.44 16.26 14.23
C TRP A 73 0.36 15.51 15.04
N PRO A 74 -0.93 15.62 14.69
CA PRO A 74 -1.92 14.77 15.31
C PRO A 74 -1.68 13.29 14.92
N GLU A 75 -1.99 12.36 15.83
CA GLU A 75 -1.64 10.94 15.68
C GLU A 75 -2.18 10.28 14.39
N PRO A 76 -3.43 10.55 13.93
CA PRO A 76 -3.90 10.02 12.65
C PRO A 76 -3.02 10.46 11.46
N GLN A 77 -2.51 11.69 11.45
CA GLN A 77 -1.67 12.24 10.40
C GLN A 77 -0.29 11.57 10.40
N LYS A 78 0.30 11.35 11.58
CA LYS A 78 1.56 10.56 11.70
C LYS A 78 1.38 9.14 11.16
N MET A 79 0.27 8.50 11.51
CA MET A 79 0.01 7.13 11.14
C MET A 79 -0.28 6.99 9.64
N LEU A 80 -1.03 7.93 9.05
CA LEU A 80 -1.23 8.02 7.60
C LEU A 80 0.11 8.20 6.88
N ALA A 81 0.94 9.15 7.34
CA ALA A 81 2.27 9.37 6.77
C ALA A 81 3.13 8.10 6.87
N ALA A 82 3.08 7.37 7.98
CA ALA A 82 3.81 6.12 8.15
C ALA A 82 3.31 4.99 7.22
N MET A 83 2.00 4.94 6.91
CA MET A 83 1.43 4.03 5.92
C MET A 83 1.97 4.34 4.51
N ILE A 84 1.99 5.63 4.14
CA ILE A 84 2.50 6.09 2.84
C ILE A 84 4.00 5.83 2.72
N TYR A 85 4.79 6.17 3.74
CA TYR A 85 6.23 5.90 3.80
C TYR A 85 6.55 4.41 3.61
N ARG A 86 5.73 3.52 4.19
CA ARG A 86 5.90 2.08 4.03
C ARG A 86 5.59 1.62 2.62
N LEU A 87 4.50 2.13 2.02
CA LEU A 87 4.14 1.84 0.64
C LEU A 87 5.28 2.26 -0.30
N ASP A 88 5.77 3.49 -0.17
CA ASP A 88 6.90 4.02 -0.96
C ASP A 88 8.15 3.14 -0.84
N ARG A 89 8.58 2.84 0.39
CA ARG A 89 9.73 1.96 0.65
C ARG A 89 9.55 0.58 0.01
N ASP A 90 8.37 -0.01 0.13
CA ASP A 90 8.10 -1.36 -0.36
C ASP A 90 7.94 -1.40 -1.90
N VAL A 91 7.46 -0.31 -2.53
CA VAL A 91 7.58 -0.10 -3.99
C VAL A 91 9.05 -0.04 -4.40
N GLY A 92 9.90 0.68 -3.66
CA GLY A 92 11.34 0.70 -3.90
C GLY A 92 11.98 -0.69 -3.89
N LYS A 93 11.55 -1.59 -3.00
CA LYS A 93 12.02 -2.99 -3.00
C LYS A 93 11.60 -3.77 -4.24
N ILE A 94 10.43 -3.47 -4.80
CA ILE A 94 9.95 -4.09 -6.04
C ILE A 94 10.78 -3.62 -7.23
N LEU A 95 11.07 -2.31 -7.31
CA LEU A 95 11.94 -1.75 -8.34
C LEU A 95 13.34 -2.34 -8.26
N ASN A 96 13.93 -2.40 -7.06
CA ASN A 96 15.22 -3.06 -6.86
C ASN A 96 15.19 -4.54 -7.26
N ALA A 97 14.08 -5.25 -7.06
CA ALA A 97 13.97 -6.63 -7.50
C ALA A 97 13.93 -6.77 -9.03
N LEU A 98 13.42 -5.78 -9.77
CA LEU A 98 13.53 -5.73 -11.22
C LEU A 98 14.99 -5.48 -11.64
N ASP A 99 15.66 -4.51 -10.99
CA ASP A 99 17.07 -4.18 -11.25
C ASP A 99 17.97 -5.41 -11.01
N ASP A 100 17.81 -6.07 -9.86
CA ASP A 100 18.56 -7.27 -9.46
C ASP A 100 18.38 -8.45 -10.44
N GLN A 101 17.27 -8.49 -11.18
CA GLN A 101 16.98 -9.52 -12.19
C GLN A 101 17.33 -9.06 -13.60
N GLY A 102 17.82 -7.84 -13.78
CA GLY A 102 18.11 -7.26 -15.10
C GLY A 102 16.87 -7.01 -15.96
N LEU A 103 15.72 -6.79 -15.33
CA LEU A 103 14.41 -6.67 -15.99
C LEU A 103 13.94 -5.22 -16.19
N SER A 104 14.64 -4.24 -15.62
CA SER A 104 14.15 -2.85 -15.54
C SER A 104 13.98 -2.17 -16.89
N GLU A 105 14.86 -2.45 -17.86
CA GLU A 105 14.79 -1.87 -19.20
C GLU A 105 13.69 -2.50 -20.08
N ASP A 106 13.17 -3.67 -19.71
CA ASP A 106 12.11 -4.39 -20.43
C ASP A 106 10.81 -4.52 -19.60
N THR A 107 10.66 -3.68 -18.57
CA THR A 107 9.46 -3.66 -17.71
C THR A 107 8.89 -2.26 -17.64
N ILE A 108 7.61 -2.12 -17.98
CA ILE A 108 6.87 -0.87 -17.76
C ILE A 108 6.17 -0.97 -16.40
N VAL A 109 6.43 0.00 -15.53
CA VAL A 109 5.79 0.11 -14.21
C VAL A 109 4.82 1.29 -14.20
N PHE A 110 3.55 1.00 -13.92
CA PHE A 110 2.54 2.01 -13.64
C PHE A 110 2.24 2.05 -12.15
N PHE A 111 2.34 3.23 -11.54
CA PHE A 111 1.90 3.48 -10.18
C PHE A 111 0.72 4.45 -10.20
N CYS A 112 -0.40 4.05 -9.59
CA CYS A 112 -1.62 4.86 -9.54
C CYS A 112 -2.43 4.56 -8.27
N SER A 113 -3.35 5.47 -7.94
CA SER A 113 -4.35 5.32 -6.89
C SER A 113 -5.72 5.04 -7.52
N ASP A 114 -6.63 4.42 -6.76
CA ASP A 114 -7.99 4.10 -7.20
C ASP A 114 -8.99 5.26 -6.97
N ASN A 115 -8.66 6.23 -6.12
CA ASN A 115 -9.41 7.47 -5.85
C ASN A 115 -8.53 8.51 -5.11
N GLY A 116 -9.10 9.71 -4.90
CA GLY A 116 -8.56 10.76 -4.05
C GLY A 116 -8.53 10.41 -2.54
N PRO A 117 -8.08 11.34 -1.67
CA PRO A 117 -7.90 11.09 -0.25
C PRO A 117 -9.25 10.95 0.48
N HIS A 118 -9.22 10.59 1.75
CA HIS A 118 -10.41 10.50 2.60
C HIS A 118 -10.24 11.29 3.90
N ASP A 119 -11.34 11.53 4.61
CA ASP A 119 -11.41 12.26 5.89
C ASP A 119 -11.79 11.35 7.09
N GLN A 120 -11.76 10.03 6.89
CA GLN A 120 -12.13 9.04 7.91
C GLN A 120 -11.05 8.83 8.98
N GLU A 121 -11.45 8.34 10.17
CA GLU A 121 -10.55 7.95 11.27
C GLU A 121 -9.63 9.09 11.77
N GLY A 122 -10.13 10.33 11.74
CA GLY A 122 -9.40 11.51 12.22
C GLY A 122 -8.33 12.04 11.25
N VAL A 123 -8.24 11.47 10.05
CA VAL A 123 -7.42 12.03 8.98
C VAL A 123 -8.05 13.32 8.48
N ASP A 124 -7.21 14.34 8.36
CA ASP A 124 -7.55 15.62 7.75
C ASP A 124 -6.81 15.73 6.41
N PRO A 125 -7.50 15.63 5.26
CA PRO A 125 -6.86 15.75 3.95
C PRO A 125 -6.33 17.16 3.67
N VAL A 126 -6.77 18.19 4.41
CA VAL A 126 -6.26 19.56 4.28
C VAL A 126 -4.88 19.69 4.91
N PHE A 127 -4.62 18.97 6.00
CA PHE A 127 -3.36 19.06 6.76
C PHE A 127 -2.12 18.85 5.90
N PHE A 128 -2.14 17.85 5.02
CA PHE A 128 -1.07 17.57 4.06
C PHE A 128 -1.35 18.07 2.64
N GLN A 129 -2.45 18.81 2.43
CA GLN A 129 -2.92 19.20 1.10
C GLN A 129 -3.02 17.98 0.17
N SER A 130 -3.68 16.91 0.63
CA SER A 130 -3.63 15.57 0.01
C SER A 130 -4.19 15.52 -1.42
N SER A 131 -5.11 16.42 -1.79
CA SER A 131 -5.60 16.58 -3.17
C SER A 131 -4.88 17.71 -3.93
N GLY A 132 -3.82 18.29 -3.36
CA GLY A 132 -3.11 19.42 -3.95
C GLY A 132 -4.05 20.61 -4.24
N PRO A 133 -4.04 21.18 -5.46
CA PRO A 133 -4.92 22.30 -5.83
C PRO A 133 -6.34 21.86 -6.19
N PHE A 134 -6.62 20.55 -6.21
CA PHE A 134 -7.88 20.01 -6.70
C PHE A 134 -8.98 20.05 -5.62
N ARG A 135 -10.22 20.14 -6.09
CA ARG A 135 -11.40 20.23 -5.23
C ARG A 135 -11.94 18.84 -4.95
N GLY A 136 -12.42 18.63 -3.73
CA GLY A 136 -13.13 17.43 -3.33
C GLY A 136 -12.20 16.32 -2.85
N ILE A 137 -12.80 15.24 -2.37
CA ILE A 137 -12.12 14.05 -1.87
C ILE A 137 -12.91 12.81 -2.31
N LYS A 138 -12.46 11.62 -1.88
CA LYS A 138 -13.18 10.36 -2.10
C LYS A 138 -14.68 10.50 -1.85
N ARG A 139 -15.47 10.10 -2.87
CA ARG A 139 -16.95 10.18 -2.99
C ARG A 139 -17.49 11.48 -3.61
N ASP A 140 -16.66 12.49 -3.79
CA ASP A 140 -17.03 13.63 -4.62
C ASP A 140 -16.85 13.30 -6.11
N LEU A 141 -17.54 14.04 -6.97
CA LEU A 141 -17.36 14.02 -8.43
C LEU A 141 -16.49 15.20 -8.90
N TYR A 142 -15.64 15.71 -8.02
CA TYR A 142 -14.65 16.73 -8.34
C TYR A 142 -13.28 16.07 -8.57
N GLU A 143 -12.31 16.84 -9.04
CA GLU A 143 -10.97 16.37 -9.47
C GLU A 143 -10.12 15.74 -8.35
N GLY A 144 -10.45 15.99 -7.08
CA GLY A 144 -9.62 15.70 -5.92
C GLY A 144 -9.76 14.30 -5.31
#